data_AF-A0A950R3W0-F1
#
_entry.id   AF-A0A950R3W0-F1
#
_cell.length_a   1.000
_cell.length_b   1.000
_cell.length_c   1.000
_cell.angle_alpha   90.00
_cell.angle_beta   90.00
_cell.angle_gamma   90.00
#
_symmetry.space_group_name_H-M   'P 1'
#
loop_
_entity.id
_entity.type
_entity.pdbx_description
1 polymer ?
#
loop_
_entity_poly.entity_id
_entity_poly.type
_entity_poly.pdbx_seq_one_letter_code
_entity_poly.pdbx_strand_id
1 'polypeptide(L)'
;MNFLRGVCCCLVVMAQARCLEAPHAAEDLAREIRELTLDAEESYHVRDVELRRGDLKIFLNEGILSFAKPVAGRRVAAFFTTQGVETGDAEILVLPPTAAERASLTSFAGRPNLDEHFNSAVFFFADNTVNDVLQQVPQGRLRNTPGIVEGIAASANDLLQNFGRQFETRILESLLDGHNPVNGYFFAGIGSRELGPFDVLYAPDAVEPVSVGRVVEADNAEPMFQLWTGYRPRSAPLYSRPAPAISNYRIATTIGDDLSISATARFDFAAHADTGRAITLNLS
;
A
#
# COMPACT_ATOMS: atom_id res chain seq x y z
N MET A 1 -68.70 11.52 -24.00
CA MET A 1 -68.57 12.76 -23.19
C MET A 1 -67.62 12.44 -22.05
N ASN A 2 -66.40 12.99 -22.12
CA ASN A 2 -65.38 13.21 -21.08
C ASN A 2 -64.95 12.02 -20.21
N PHE A 3 -63.77 11.43 -20.50
CA PHE A 3 -62.48 11.68 -19.82
C PHE A 3 -62.46 11.26 -18.33
N LEU A 4 -61.72 10.20 -17.98
CA LEU A 4 -60.39 10.37 -17.38
C LEU A 4 -59.62 9.04 -17.30
N ARG A 5 -58.35 9.15 -17.68
CA ARG A 5 -57.29 8.13 -17.65
C ARG A 5 -56.85 7.86 -16.22
N GLY A 6 -56.57 6.60 -15.90
CA GLY A 6 -55.80 6.19 -14.73
C GLY A 6 -54.80 5.11 -15.13
N VAL A 7 -53.68 5.53 -15.71
CA VAL A 7 -52.54 4.65 -15.98
C VAL A 7 -51.83 4.42 -14.65
N CYS A 8 -51.98 3.22 -14.10
CA CYS A 8 -51.23 2.75 -12.93
C CYS A 8 -49.81 2.40 -13.39
N CYS A 9 -48.90 3.37 -13.29
CA CYS A 9 -47.49 3.17 -13.55
C CYS A 9 -46.88 2.51 -12.30
N CYS A 10 -46.83 1.17 -12.27
CA CYS A 10 -46.03 0.43 -11.30
C CYS A 10 -44.54 0.67 -11.62
N LEU A 11 -44.00 1.75 -11.06
CA LEU A 11 -42.57 1.98 -10.97
C LEU A 11 -41.99 0.95 -9.98
N VAL A 12 -41.56 -0.19 -10.50
CA VAL A 12 -40.74 -1.14 -9.75
C VAL A 12 -39.38 -0.48 -9.55
N VAL A 13 -39.23 0.24 -8.44
CA VAL A 13 -37.92 0.65 -7.93
C VAL A 13 -37.25 -0.65 -7.45
N MET A 14 -36.46 -1.26 -8.34
CA MET A 14 -35.46 -2.26 -7.96
C MET A 14 -34.43 -1.52 -7.09
N ALA A 15 -34.73 -1.45 -5.79
CA ALA A 15 -33.74 -1.12 -4.79
C ALA A 15 -32.65 -2.18 -4.92
N GLN A 16 -31.51 -1.80 -5.51
CA GLN A 16 -30.31 -2.60 -5.41
C GLN A 16 -29.95 -2.66 -3.93
N ALA A 17 -30.36 -3.74 -3.29
CA ALA A 17 -29.77 -4.17 -2.04
C ALA A 17 -28.29 -4.39 -2.35
N ARG A 18 -27.45 -3.39 -2.03
CA ARG A 18 -26.05 -3.65 -1.79
C ARG A 18 -26.04 -4.76 -0.73
N CYS A 19 -25.63 -5.96 -1.12
CA CYS A 19 -25.22 -6.97 -0.17
C CYS A 19 -24.15 -6.29 0.69
N LEU A 20 -24.51 -5.88 1.91
CA LEU A 20 -23.49 -5.71 2.93
C LEU A 20 -22.96 -7.13 3.15
N GLU A 21 -21.78 -7.42 2.62
CA GLU A 21 -21.02 -8.59 3.03
C GLU A 21 -20.99 -8.63 4.57
N ALA A 22 -21.15 -9.83 5.13
CA ALA A 22 -21.04 -10.03 6.56
C ALA A 22 -19.75 -9.37 7.07
N PRO A 23 -19.74 -8.76 8.28
CA PRO A 23 -18.51 -8.22 8.82
C PRO A 23 -17.51 -9.37 8.93
N HIS A 24 -16.54 -9.42 8.02
CA HIS A 24 -15.42 -10.35 8.11
C HIS A 24 -14.76 -10.12 9.47
N ALA A 25 -14.52 -11.19 10.22
CA ALA A 25 -13.78 -11.06 11.46
C ALA A 25 -12.37 -10.55 11.11
N ALA A 26 -11.82 -9.64 11.92
CA ALA A 26 -10.50 -9.06 11.67
C ALA A 26 -9.40 -10.14 11.53
N GLU A 27 -9.56 -11.26 12.23
CA GLU A 27 -8.68 -12.43 12.13
C GLU A 27 -8.76 -13.13 10.76
N ASP A 28 -9.95 -13.22 10.16
CA ASP A 28 -10.12 -13.81 8.83
C ASP A 28 -9.43 -12.94 7.77
N LEU A 29 -9.61 -11.62 7.86
CA LEU A 29 -8.91 -10.67 6.98
C LEU A 29 -7.40 -10.73 7.16
N ALA A 30 -6.91 -10.77 8.41
CA ALA A 30 -5.48 -10.93 8.70
C ALA A 30 -4.92 -12.23 8.10
N ARG A 31 -5.68 -13.33 8.15
CA ARG A 31 -5.27 -14.59 7.49
C ARG A 31 -5.22 -14.43 5.96
N GLU A 32 -6.25 -13.84 5.35
CA GLU A 32 -6.27 -13.58 3.89
C GLU A 32 -5.08 -12.73 3.44
N ILE A 33 -4.69 -11.72 4.23
CA ILE A 33 -3.52 -10.86 3.96
C ILE A 33 -2.21 -11.67 4.02
N ARG A 34 -2.06 -12.56 5.01
CA ARG A 34 -0.85 -13.41 5.15
C ARG A 34 -0.71 -14.45 4.06
N GLU A 35 -1.84 -14.85 3.46
CA GLU A 35 -1.93 -15.87 2.41
C GLU A 35 -2.14 -15.24 1.02
N LEU A 36 -1.78 -13.96 0.85
CA LEU A 36 -1.91 -13.26 -0.43
C LEU A 36 -1.19 -14.01 -1.57
N THR A 37 -1.90 -14.17 -2.68
CA THR A 37 -1.36 -14.76 -3.91
C THR A 37 -1.74 -13.92 -5.12
N LEU A 38 -0.95 -14.02 -6.18
CA LEU A 38 -1.32 -13.45 -7.48
C LEU A 38 -2.65 -13.99 -8.00
N ASP A 39 -3.37 -13.11 -8.69
CA ASP A 39 -4.52 -13.44 -9.49
C ASP A 39 -4.07 -13.56 -10.96
N ALA A 40 -3.96 -14.79 -11.45
CA ALA A 40 -3.48 -15.09 -12.80
C ALA A 40 -4.39 -14.50 -13.89
N GLU A 41 -5.66 -14.25 -13.59
CA GLU A 41 -6.60 -13.64 -14.53
C GLU A 41 -6.40 -12.12 -14.65
N GLU A 42 -5.71 -11.51 -13.69
CA GLU A 42 -5.50 -10.07 -13.56
C GLU A 42 -4.02 -9.71 -13.74
N SER A 43 -3.41 -10.35 -14.73
CA SER A 43 -2.06 -10.09 -15.22
C SER A 43 -2.11 -9.33 -16.55
N TYR A 44 -1.43 -8.19 -16.58
CA TYR A 44 -1.41 -7.26 -17.69
C TYR A 44 0.00 -7.07 -18.21
N HIS A 45 0.15 -7.06 -19.53
CA HIS A 45 1.31 -6.45 -20.15
C HIS A 45 1.18 -4.93 -20.03
N VAL A 46 2.13 -4.29 -19.36
CA VAL A 46 2.16 -2.85 -19.13
C VAL A 46 3.25 -2.20 -19.98
N ARG A 47 2.93 -1.03 -20.52
CA ARG A 47 3.85 -0.20 -21.29
C ARG A 47 3.56 1.25 -20.99
N ASP A 48 4.61 2.01 -20.70
CA ASP A 48 4.55 3.45 -20.41
C ASP A 48 3.55 3.81 -19.29
N VAL A 49 3.41 2.97 -18.26
CA VAL A 49 2.53 3.24 -17.10
C VAL A 49 3.28 4.07 -16.07
N GLU A 50 2.78 5.27 -15.77
CA GLU A 50 3.32 6.16 -14.75
C GLU A 50 2.50 6.04 -13.46
N LEU A 51 3.20 5.83 -12.34
CA LEU A 51 2.64 5.94 -11.01
C LEU A 51 3.31 7.11 -10.27
N ARG A 52 2.51 8.06 -9.80
CA ARG A 52 3.03 9.29 -9.19
C ARG A 52 2.44 9.54 -7.81
N ARG A 53 3.31 9.83 -6.84
CA ARG A 53 2.92 10.28 -5.49
C ARG A 53 3.80 11.45 -5.04
N GLY A 54 3.25 12.66 -5.08
CA GLY A 54 4.04 13.87 -4.83
C GLY A 54 5.19 14.01 -5.84
N ASP A 55 6.42 13.92 -5.33
CA ASP A 55 7.68 14.03 -6.09
C ASP A 55 8.34 12.65 -6.35
N LEU A 56 7.69 11.55 -5.94
CA LEU A 56 8.02 10.17 -6.29
C LEU A 56 7.33 9.80 -7.62
N LYS A 57 8.10 9.23 -8.55
CA LYS A 57 7.58 8.67 -9.79
C LYS A 57 8.13 7.28 -10.02
N ILE A 58 7.28 6.37 -10.47
CA ILE A 58 7.65 5.04 -10.91
C ILE A 58 7.10 4.89 -12.32
N PHE A 59 7.97 4.55 -13.26
CA PHE A 59 7.59 4.27 -14.64
C PHE A 59 7.78 2.79 -14.93
N LEU A 60 6.68 2.13 -15.28
CA LEU A 60 6.69 0.75 -15.76
C LEU A 60 6.75 0.83 -17.29
N ASN A 61 7.98 1.04 -17.81
CA ASN A 61 8.21 1.31 -19.23
C ASN A 61 7.77 0.13 -20.10
N GLU A 62 8.14 -1.10 -19.71
CA GLU A 62 7.73 -2.33 -20.38
C GLU A 62 7.84 -3.52 -19.41
N GLY A 63 6.76 -4.29 -19.24
CA GLY A 63 6.81 -5.50 -18.43
C GLY A 63 5.45 -6.12 -18.14
N ILE A 64 5.40 -6.92 -17.08
CA ILE A 64 4.20 -7.64 -16.64
C ILE A 64 3.82 -7.15 -15.25
N LEU A 65 2.60 -6.65 -15.09
CA LEU A 65 2.01 -6.30 -13.80
C LEU A 65 0.86 -7.26 -13.49
N SER A 66 0.94 -7.95 -12.36
CA SER A 66 -0.09 -8.89 -11.90
C SER A 66 -0.65 -8.43 -10.56
N PHE A 67 -1.96 -8.27 -10.45
CA PHE A 67 -2.59 -7.95 -9.17
C PHE A 67 -2.67 -9.19 -8.28
N ALA A 68 -2.65 -8.98 -6.97
CA ALA A 68 -3.01 -10.01 -6.02
C ALA A 68 -4.54 -10.23 -6.01
N LYS A 69 -4.96 -11.40 -5.53
CA LYS A 69 -6.39 -11.66 -5.26
C LYS A 69 -6.95 -10.60 -4.30
N PRO A 70 -8.21 -10.19 -4.49
CA PRO A 70 -8.83 -9.21 -3.61
C PRO A 70 -9.03 -9.78 -2.20
N VAL A 71 -8.86 -8.92 -1.19
CA VAL A 71 -9.20 -9.17 0.22
C VAL A 71 -10.42 -8.31 0.53
N ALA A 72 -11.51 -8.90 1.03
CA ALA A 72 -12.79 -8.22 1.21
C ALA A 72 -13.22 -7.38 -0.02
N GLY A 73 -13.07 -7.95 -1.23
CA GLY A 73 -13.44 -7.31 -2.48
C GLY A 73 -12.49 -6.20 -2.98
N ARG A 74 -11.40 -5.88 -2.24
CA ARG A 74 -10.43 -4.86 -2.64
C ARG A 74 -9.07 -5.47 -2.96
N ARG A 75 -8.50 -5.08 -4.10
CA ARG A 75 -7.09 -5.38 -4.42
C ARG A 75 -6.20 -4.44 -3.62
N VAL A 76 -5.28 -5.01 -2.86
CA VAL A 76 -4.38 -4.25 -1.96
C VAL A 76 -2.90 -4.39 -2.34
N ALA A 77 -2.60 -5.25 -3.31
CA ALA A 77 -1.24 -5.53 -3.73
C ALA A 77 -1.14 -5.87 -5.22
N ALA A 78 0.06 -5.70 -5.78
CA ALA A 78 0.43 -6.11 -7.12
C ALA A 78 1.92 -6.46 -7.19
N PHE A 79 2.31 -7.22 -8.20
CA PHE A 79 3.69 -7.56 -8.50
C PHE A 79 4.02 -7.20 -9.94
N PHE A 80 5.14 -6.52 -10.14
CA PHE A 80 5.70 -6.19 -11.45
C PHE A 80 6.98 -6.96 -11.71
N THR A 81 7.17 -7.41 -12.95
CA THR A 81 8.44 -7.98 -13.41
C THR A 81 8.71 -7.66 -14.88
N THR A 82 9.99 -7.50 -15.22
CA THR A 82 10.49 -7.45 -16.59
C THR A 82 10.86 -8.84 -17.14
N GLN A 83 10.84 -9.88 -16.29
CA GLN A 83 11.18 -11.24 -16.70
C GLN A 83 10.20 -11.75 -17.77
N GLY A 84 10.75 -12.36 -18.82
CA GLY A 84 9.97 -12.86 -19.95
C GLY A 84 9.62 -11.80 -20.99
N VAL A 85 10.08 -10.55 -20.82
CA VAL A 85 9.92 -9.47 -21.80
C VAL A 85 11.30 -8.99 -22.26
N GLU A 86 11.59 -9.12 -23.55
CA GLU A 86 12.93 -8.88 -24.12
C GLU A 86 13.42 -7.45 -23.89
N THR A 87 12.53 -6.47 -24.06
CA THR A 87 12.81 -5.05 -23.85
C THR A 87 12.29 -4.55 -22.49
N GLY A 88 12.15 -5.47 -21.52
CA GLY A 88 11.57 -5.16 -20.22
C GLY A 88 12.41 -4.16 -19.43
N ASP A 89 11.76 -3.07 -19.01
CA ASP A 89 12.40 -1.98 -18.29
C ASP A 89 11.41 -1.26 -17.38
N ALA A 90 11.92 -0.78 -16.26
CA ALA A 90 11.19 0.10 -15.36
C ALA A 90 12.18 0.97 -14.61
N GLU A 91 11.74 2.15 -14.21
CA GLU A 91 12.58 3.16 -13.55
C GLU A 91 11.81 3.83 -12.40
N ILE A 92 12.56 4.25 -11.39
CA ILE A 92 12.05 5.02 -10.26
C ILE A 92 12.86 6.30 -10.12
N LEU A 93 12.13 7.42 -10.07
CA LEU A 93 12.67 8.75 -9.85
C LEU A 93 12.22 9.29 -8.50
N VAL A 94 13.20 9.67 -7.67
CA VAL A 94 12.98 10.34 -6.38
C VAL A 94 13.78 11.63 -6.36
N LEU A 95 13.07 12.74 -6.15
CA LEU A 95 13.65 14.10 -6.20
C LEU A 95 13.50 14.82 -4.85
N PRO A 96 14.34 14.52 -3.83
CA PRO A 96 14.22 15.16 -2.53
C PRO A 96 14.28 16.69 -2.62
N PRO A 97 13.41 17.43 -1.95
CA PRO A 97 13.24 18.86 -2.20
C PRO A 97 14.38 19.75 -1.67
N THR A 98 15.03 19.37 -0.56
CA THR A 98 16.02 20.17 0.16
C THR A 98 17.46 19.64 0.00
N ALA A 99 18.45 20.50 0.26
CA ALA A 99 19.86 20.11 0.19
C ALA A 99 20.24 19.05 1.23
N ALA A 100 19.64 19.08 2.43
CA ALA A 100 19.94 18.12 3.50
C ALA A 100 19.48 16.70 3.12
N GLU A 101 18.26 16.57 2.60
CA GLU A 101 17.70 15.28 2.15
C GLU A 101 18.50 14.69 0.98
N ARG A 102 18.97 15.55 0.06
CA ARG A 102 19.85 15.17 -1.07
C ARG A 102 21.23 14.70 -0.60
N ALA A 103 21.79 15.36 0.41
CA ALA A 103 23.07 14.97 1.00
C ALA A 103 22.95 13.60 1.70
N SER A 104 21.86 13.36 2.42
CA SER A 104 21.56 12.05 3.02
C SER A 104 21.48 10.97 1.94
N LEU A 105 20.68 11.18 0.89
CA LEU A 105 20.57 10.21 -0.21
C LEU A 105 21.91 9.93 -0.89
N THR A 106 22.74 10.97 -1.09
CA THR A 106 24.08 10.82 -1.68
C THR A 106 24.98 9.92 -0.83
N SER A 107 24.86 9.96 0.49
CA SER A 107 25.67 9.12 1.38
C SER A 107 25.37 7.62 1.27
N PHE A 108 24.16 7.27 0.82
CA PHE A 108 23.72 5.87 0.70
C PHE A 108 23.67 5.37 -0.74
N ALA A 109 23.13 6.17 -1.67
CA ALA A 109 22.94 5.81 -3.07
C ALA A 109 23.95 6.47 -4.04
N GLY A 110 24.89 7.28 -3.51
CA GLY A 110 25.95 7.92 -4.30
C GLY A 110 25.48 9.08 -5.19
N ARG A 111 24.18 9.41 -5.19
CA ARG A 111 23.58 10.43 -6.06
C ARG A 111 22.61 11.32 -5.25
N PRO A 112 22.47 12.62 -5.59
CA PRO A 112 21.58 13.54 -4.88
C PRO A 112 20.11 13.41 -5.30
N ASN A 113 19.82 12.72 -6.40
CA ASN A 113 18.49 12.26 -6.80
C ASN A 113 18.59 10.76 -7.01
N LEU A 114 17.51 10.04 -6.73
CA LEU A 114 17.42 8.63 -7.10
C LEU A 114 16.87 8.56 -8.51
N ASP A 115 17.63 7.88 -9.36
CA ASP A 115 17.26 7.51 -10.72
C ASP A 115 17.83 6.11 -10.93
N GLU A 116 16.95 5.12 -10.80
CA GLU A 116 17.31 3.70 -10.73
C GLU A 116 16.38 2.87 -11.61
N HIS A 117 16.99 2.04 -12.46
CA HIS A 117 16.25 1.04 -13.21
C HIS A 117 16.06 -0.23 -12.36
N PHE A 118 14.91 -0.87 -12.48
CA PHE A 118 14.61 -2.10 -11.72
C PHE A 118 13.96 -3.17 -12.59
N ASN A 119 14.08 -4.43 -12.14
CA ASN A 119 13.55 -5.58 -12.87
C ASN A 119 12.27 -6.14 -12.25
N SER A 120 12.03 -5.84 -10.97
CA SER A 120 10.84 -6.31 -10.27
C SER A 120 10.44 -5.33 -9.19
N ALA A 121 9.15 -5.30 -8.87
CA ALA A 121 8.65 -4.54 -7.74
C ALA A 121 7.42 -5.22 -7.14
N VAL A 122 7.31 -5.18 -5.82
CA VAL A 122 6.06 -5.52 -5.12
C VAL A 122 5.41 -4.24 -4.64
N PHE A 123 4.12 -4.10 -4.87
CA PHE A 123 3.34 -2.94 -4.49
C PHE A 123 2.30 -3.32 -3.45
N PHE A 124 2.16 -2.51 -2.42
CA PHE A 124 1.05 -2.54 -1.48
C PHE A 124 0.43 -1.16 -1.42
N PHE A 125 -0.88 -1.06 -1.52
CA PHE A 125 -1.55 0.22 -1.65
C PHE A 125 -2.93 0.23 -1.01
N ALA A 126 -3.26 1.42 -0.49
CA ALA A 126 -4.57 1.80 -0.02
C ALA A 126 -5.03 3.10 -0.72
N ASP A 127 -4.38 3.51 -1.82
CA ASP A 127 -4.75 4.67 -2.62
C ASP A 127 -5.49 4.24 -3.92
N ASN A 128 -5.57 5.13 -4.90
CA ASN A 128 -6.25 4.88 -6.17
C ASN A 128 -5.41 4.07 -7.20
N THR A 129 -4.30 3.45 -6.79
CA THR A 129 -3.33 2.77 -7.69
C THR A 129 -3.98 1.84 -8.71
N VAL A 130 -4.94 1.01 -8.28
CA VAL A 130 -5.61 0.05 -9.18
C VAL A 130 -6.26 0.78 -10.36
N ASN A 131 -7.02 1.83 -10.07
CA ASN A 131 -7.71 2.61 -11.09
C ASN A 131 -6.71 3.37 -11.96
N ASP A 132 -5.67 3.95 -11.37
CA ASP A 132 -4.65 4.70 -12.11
C ASP A 132 -3.90 3.80 -13.10
N VAL A 133 -3.59 2.56 -12.71
CA VAL A 133 -3.02 1.55 -13.59
C VAL A 133 -4.01 1.16 -14.69
N LEU A 134 -5.23 0.74 -14.32
CA LEU A 134 -6.20 0.19 -15.28
C LEU A 134 -6.67 1.23 -16.31
N GLN A 135 -6.61 2.53 -15.99
CA GLN A 135 -6.88 3.61 -16.94
C GLN A 135 -5.77 3.79 -17.99
N GLN A 136 -4.53 3.44 -17.63
CA GLN A 136 -3.35 3.57 -18.50
C GLN A 136 -3.10 2.31 -19.34
N VAL A 137 -3.57 1.15 -18.86
CA VAL A 137 -3.50 -0.10 -19.64
C VAL A 137 -4.52 -0.07 -20.79
N PRO A 138 -4.10 -0.23 -22.06
CA PRO A 138 -5.02 -0.16 -23.20
C PRO A 138 -6.16 -1.18 -23.10
N GLN A 139 -7.39 -0.71 -23.33
CA GLN A 139 -8.57 -1.58 -23.42
C GLN A 139 -8.49 -2.46 -24.68
N GLY A 140 -7.94 -3.68 -24.58
CA GLY A 140 -7.91 -4.55 -25.77
C GLY A 140 -6.98 -5.77 -25.83
N ARG A 141 -6.44 -6.29 -24.71
CA ARG A 141 -5.46 -7.42 -24.62
C ARG A 141 -4.02 -6.94 -24.91
N LEU A 142 -3.01 -7.37 -24.16
CA LEU A 142 -2.64 -8.75 -23.83
C LEU A 142 -2.72 -9.04 -22.33
N ARG A 143 -3.75 -9.78 -21.89
CA ARG A 143 -3.56 -10.66 -20.73
C ARG A 143 -2.38 -11.56 -21.09
N ASN A 144 -1.33 -11.58 -20.26
CA ASN A 144 -0.11 -12.29 -20.64
C ASN A 144 -0.39 -13.78 -20.87
N THR A 145 0.44 -14.40 -21.71
CA THR A 145 0.41 -15.85 -21.92
C THR A 145 0.63 -16.53 -20.56
N PRO A 146 -0.27 -17.42 -20.11
CA PRO A 146 -0.25 -18.01 -18.77
C PRO A 146 1.14 -18.50 -18.31
N GLY A 147 1.94 -19.04 -19.24
CA GLY A 147 3.26 -19.63 -18.94
C GLY A 147 4.30 -18.69 -18.31
N ILE A 148 4.28 -17.37 -18.57
CA ILE A 148 5.25 -16.46 -17.91
C ILE A 148 4.85 -16.21 -16.46
N VAL A 149 3.56 -15.95 -16.23
CA VAL A 149 3.01 -15.70 -14.88
C VAL A 149 3.12 -16.96 -14.02
N GLU A 150 2.85 -18.14 -14.59
CA GLU A 150 3.02 -19.43 -13.92
C GLU A 150 4.48 -19.66 -13.46
N GLY A 151 5.45 -19.28 -14.29
CA GLY A 151 6.88 -19.44 -13.98
C GLY A 151 7.38 -18.56 -12.84
N ILE A 152 6.74 -17.42 -12.59
CA ILE A 152 7.12 -16.46 -11.54
C ILE A 152 6.20 -16.49 -10.32
N ALA A 153 5.07 -17.20 -10.40
CA ALA A 153 4.03 -17.14 -9.38
C ALA A 153 4.53 -17.54 -7.99
N ALA A 154 5.38 -18.56 -7.89
CA ALA A 154 5.91 -19.02 -6.61
C ALA A 154 6.74 -17.93 -5.92
N SER A 155 7.73 -17.35 -6.60
CA SER A 155 8.59 -16.30 -6.03
C SER A 155 7.81 -15.01 -5.76
N ALA A 156 6.86 -14.65 -6.64
CA ALA A 156 6.00 -13.50 -6.42
C ALA A 156 5.07 -13.68 -5.21
N ASN A 157 4.50 -14.89 -5.04
CA ASN A 157 3.67 -15.21 -3.88
C ASN A 157 4.48 -15.17 -2.58
N ASP A 158 5.71 -15.70 -2.58
CA ASP A 158 6.59 -15.62 -1.40
C ASP A 158 6.85 -14.16 -1.00
N LEU A 159 7.13 -13.28 -1.97
CA LEU A 159 7.28 -11.85 -1.71
C LEU A 159 6.00 -11.22 -1.18
N LEU A 160 4.84 -11.49 -1.80
CA LEU A 160 3.55 -10.97 -1.36
C LEU A 160 3.20 -11.42 0.06
N GLN A 161 3.50 -12.66 0.44
CA GLN A 161 3.23 -13.16 1.79
C GLN A 161 4.22 -12.60 2.81
N ASN A 162 5.50 -12.47 2.45
CA ASN A 162 6.52 -11.87 3.30
C ASN A 162 6.18 -10.41 3.62
N PHE A 163 5.91 -9.60 2.60
CA PHE A 163 5.51 -8.20 2.78
C PHE A 163 4.09 -8.09 3.34
N GLY A 164 3.17 -8.98 2.98
CA GLY A 164 1.81 -9.04 3.55
C GLY A 164 1.83 -9.15 5.07
N ARG A 165 2.74 -9.97 5.64
CA ARG A 165 2.97 -10.03 7.09
C ARG A 165 3.52 -8.73 7.68
N GLN A 166 4.43 -8.06 6.97
CA GLN A 166 5.01 -6.79 7.43
C GLN A 166 4.00 -5.63 7.39
N PHE A 167 3.09 -5.65 6.42
CA PHE A 167 2.09 -4.61 6.19
C PHE A 167 0.70 -4.98 6.72
N GLU A 168 0.55 -6.12 7.40
CA GLU A 168 -0.75 -6.67 7.84
C GLU A 168 -1.59 -5.63 8.57
N THR A 169 -1.03 -4.98 9.60
CA THR A 169 -1.73 -3.97 10.39
C THR A 169 -2.21 -2.81 9.53
N ARG A 170 -1.38 -2.30 8.60
CA ARG A 170 -1.73 -1.17 7.73
C ARG A 170 -2.80 -1.55 6.70
N ILE A 171 -2.70 -2.74 6.12
CA ILE A 171 -3.69 -3.25 5.17
C ILE A 171 -5.01 -3.48 5.90
N LEU A 172 -4.97 -4.12 7.07
CA LEU A 172 -6.15 -4.41 7.87
C LEU A 172 -6.84 -3.13 8.34
N GLU A 173 -6.07 -2.15 8.85
CA GLU A 173 -6.58 -0.82 9.20
C GLU A 173 -7.31 -0.24 8.00
N SER A 174 -6.63 -0.15 6.85
CA SER A 174 -7.18 0.39 5.60
C SER A 174 -8.42 -0.33 5.05
N LEU A 175 -8.67 -1.58 5.45
CA LEU A 175 -9.85 -2.38 5.05
C LEU A 175 -11.01 -2.20 6.03
N LEU A 176 -10.71 -1.93 7.30
CA LEU A 176 -11.69 -1.80 8.37
C LEU A 176 -12.12 -0.35 8.62
N ASP A 177 -11.31 0.62 8.20
CA ASP A 177 -11.61 2.03 8.26
C ASP A 177 -12.56 2.47 7.12
N GLY A 178 -13.15 3.65 7.27
CA GLY A 178 -14.05 4.26 6.29
C GLY A 178 -13.27 4.79 5.07
N HIS A 179 -12.44 3.92 4.50
CA HIS A 179 -11.39 4.14 3.53
C HIS A 179 -11.62 5.34 2.61
N ASN A 180 -10.72 6.31 2.69
CA ASN A 180 -10.61 7.40 1.73
C ASN A 180 -9.30 7.21 0.94
N PRO A 181 -9.36 6.84 -0.36
CA PRO A 181 -8.17 6.66 -1.20
C PRO A 181 -7.25 7.89 -1.26
N VAL A 182 -7.77 9.09 -0.98
CA VAL A 182 -6.98 10.33 -0.92
C VAL A 182 -5.92 10.28 0.21
N ASN A 183 -6.23 9.58 1.29
CA ASN A 183 -5.32 9.40 2.44
C ASN A 183 -4.61 8.03 2.40
N GLY A 184 -4.78 7.27 1.32
CA GLY A 184 -4.20 5.96 1.14
C GLY A 184 -2.67 6.01 1.08
N TYR A 185 -2.02 5.03 1.69
CA TYR A 185 -0.59 4.83 1.51
C TYR A 185 -0.29 4.11 0.19
N PHE A 186 0.94 4.27 -0.29
CA PHE A 186 1.53 3.47 -1.35
C PHE A 186 2.91 3.00 -0.91
N PHE A 187 3.17 1.70 -1.01
CA PHE A 187 4.45 1.08 -0.75
C PHE A 187 4.95 0.36 -1.99
N ALA A 188 6.26 0.43 -2.24
CA ALA A 188 6.96 -0.33 -3.26
C ALA A 188 8.25 -0.91 -2.70
N GLY A 189 8.39 -2.24 -2.73
CA GLY A 189 9.69 -2.91 -2.58
C GLY A 189 10.30 -3.12 -3.96
N ILE A 190 11.47 -2.52 -4.21
CA ILE A 190 12.11 -2.41 -5.53
C ILE A 190 13.29 -3.37 -5.66
N GLY A 191 13.21 -4.28 -6.64
CA GLY A 191 14.30 -5.12 -7.11
C GLY A 191 15.17 -4.40 -8.13
N SER A 192 15.97 -3.45 -7.65
CA SER A 192 16.93 -2.61 -8.37
C SER A 192 17.99 -3.39 -9.16
N ARG A 193 18.51 -2.80 -10.25
CA ARG A 193 19.61 -3.37 -11.04
C ARG A 193 20.98 -3.07 -10.45
N GLU A 194 21.17 -1.90 -9.83
CA GLU A 194 22.48 -1.43 -9.36
C GLU A 194 22.60 -1.37 -7.83
N LEU A 195 21.57 -0.88 -7.12
CA LEU A 195 21.64 -0.54 -5.70
C LEU A 195 21.28 -1.70 -4.76
N GLY A 196 20.81 -2.83 -5.30
CA GLY A 196 20.20 -3.91 -4.52
C GLY A 196 18.79 -3.55 -4.02
N PRO A 197 18.10 -4.46 -3.32
CA PRO A 197 16.73 -4.23 -2.92
C PRO A 197 16.60 -3.02 -1.97
N PHE A 198 15.61 -2.18 -2.24
CA PHE A 198 15.27 -1.05 -1.40
C PHE A 198 13.77 -0.78 -1.46
N ASP A 199 13.27 -0.05 -0.48
CA ASP A 199 11.87 0.22 -0.28
C ASP A 199 11.55 1.70 -0.42
N VAL A 200 10.35 1.98 -0.91
CA VAL A 200 9.76 3.31 -0.94
C VAL A 200 8.37 3.27 -0.34
N LEU A 201 8.11 4.19 0.59
CA LEU A 201 6.81 4.40 1.20
C LEU A 201 6.34 5.82 0.93
N TYR A 202 5.09 5.96 0.52
CA TYR A 202 4.32 7.19 0.51
C TYR A 202 3.14 7.07 1.47
N ALA A 203 3.12 7.88 2.52
CA ALA A 203 2.05 7.95 3.52
C ALA A 203 1.62 9.42 3.69
N PRO A 204 0.52 9.86 3.06
CA PRO A 204 0.18 11.29 2.94
C PRO A 204 -0.11 11.99 4.28
N ASP A 205 -0.49 11.22 5.30
CA ASP A 205 -0.77 11.64 6.67
C ASP A 205 0.49 11.79 7.54
N ALA A 206 1.64 11.28 7.11
CA ALA A 206 2.87 11.34 7.87
C ALA A 206 3.50 12.74 7.89
N VAL A 207 4.35 12.99 8.90
CA VAL A 207 5.21 14.19 8.96
C VAL A 207 6.22 14.19 7.82
N GLU A 208 6.67 13.05 7.34
CA GLU A 208 7.48 12.93 6.12
C GLU A 208 6.84 11.89 5.23
N PRO A 209 5.90 12.30 4.34
CA PRO A 209 5.14 11.38 3.53
C PRO A 209 5.97 10.42 2.69
N VAL A 210 7.12 10.86 2.18
CA VAL A 210 8.00 9.98 1.41
C VAL A 210 9.12 9.47 2.32
N SER A 211 9.34 8.16 2.31
CA SER A 211 10.52 7.52 2.91
C SER A 211 11.13 6.55 1.91
N VAL A 212 12.46 6.61 1.76
CA VAL A 212 13.24 5.70 0.92
C VAL A 212 14.37 5.14 1.76
N GLY A 213 14.59 3.83 1.68
CA GLY A 213 15.63 3.17 2.44
C GLY A 213 15.67 1.69 2.13
N ARG A 214 16.39 0.91 2.93
CA ARG A 214 16.42 -0.54 2.80
C ARG A 214 16.45 -1.20 4.17
N VAL A 215 15.94 -2.41 4.25
CA VAL A 215 16.19 -3.27 5.41
C VAL A 215 17.64 -3.74 5.35
N VAL A 216 18.38 -3.55 6.44
CA VAL A 216 19.70 -4.11 6.65
C VAL A 216 19.64 -5.15 7.76
N GLU A 217 20.14 -6.34 7.46
CA GLU A 217 20.40 -7.34 8.49
C GLU A 217 21.66 -6.94 9.25
N ALA A 218 21.63 -7.12 10.57
CA ALA A 218 22.77 -6.87 11.44
C ALA A 218 23.13 -8.17 12.17
N ASP A 219 24.43 -8.48 12.24
CA ASP A 219 24.91 -9.67 12.95
C ASP A 219 24.42 -9.65 14.41
N ASN A 220 23.61 -10.65 14.78
CA ASN A 220 23.01 -10.82 16.10
C ASN A 220 22.09 -9.68 16.58
N ALA A 221 21.46 -8.94 15.67
CA ALA A 221 20.45 -7.94 16.00
C ALA A 221 19.21 -8.05 15.10
N GLU A 222 18.10 -7.48 15.57
CA GLU A 222 16.89 -7.36 14.76
C GLU A 222 17.17 -6.55 13.49
N PRO A 223 16.58 -6.92 12.35
CA PRO A 223 16.74 -6.20 11.10
C PRO A 223 16.29 -4.74 11.27
N MET A 224 17.11 -3.81 10.78
CA MET A 224 16.86 -2.38 10.91
C MET A 224 16.55 -1.77 9.55
N PHE A 225 15.61 -0.82 9.52
CA PHE A 225 15.40 -0.01 8.32
C PHE A 225 16.41 1.13 8.25
N GLN A 226 17.32 1.07 7.28
CA GLN A 226 18.28 2.14 6.97
C GLN A 226 17.58 3.18 6.08
N LEU A 227 17.09 4.26 6.70
CA LEU A 227 16.50 5.39 5.99
C LEU A 227 17.56 6.15 5.19
N TRP A 228 17.41 6.20 3.86
CA TRP A 228 18.29 6.97 2.97
C TRP A 228 17.85 8.42 2.86
N THR A 229 16.55 8.65 2.74
CA THR A 229 15.95 9.98 2.69
C THR A 229 14.48 9.92 3.08
N GLY A 230 14.02 10.91 3.83
CA GLY A 230 12.64 11.11 4.24
C GLY A 230 12.27 12.57 4.00
N TYR A 231 11.11 12.84 3.39
CA TYR A 231 10.73 14.21 3.06
C TYR A 231 9.23 14.39 2.82
N ARG A 232 8.81 15.66 2.84
CA ARG A 232 7.49 16.08 2.36
C ARG A 232 7.58 16.60 0.93
N PRO A 233 6.82 16.05 -0.03
CA PRO A 233 6.77 16.56 -1.38
C PRO A 233 6.40 18.03 -1.45
N ARG A 234 6.93 18.76 -2.44
CA ARG A 234 6.68 20.21 -2.59
C ARG A 234 5.22 20.56 -2.81
N SER A 235 4.48 19.64 -3.43
CA SER A 235 3.06 19.78 -3.73
C SER A 235 2.15 19.33 -2.58
N ALA A 236 2.70 18.70 -1.53
CA ALA A 236 1.90 18.21 -0.42
C ALA A 236 1.42 19.38 0.46
N PRO A 237 0.20 19.30 1.02
CA PRO A 237 -0.27 20.30 1.97
C PRO A 237 0.64 20.34 3.21
N LEU A 238 0.61 21.48 3.91
CA LEU A 238 1.30 21.61 5.19
C LEU A 238 0.80 20.54 6.15
N TYR A 239 1.73 19.96 6.90
CA TYR A 239 1.37 19.00 7.93
C TYR A 239 0.46 19.66 8.96
N SER A 240 -0.74 19.12 9.10
CA SER A 240 -1.62 19.44 10.21
C SER A 240 -1.52 18.31 11.21
N ARG A 241 -1.00 18.59 12.41
CA ARG A 241 -0.98 17.60 13.47
C ARG A 241 -2.42 17.26 13.84
N PRO A 242 -2.84 15.98 13.77
CA PRO A 242 -4.19 15.61 14.16
C PRO A 242 -4.40 15.93 15.64
N ALA A 243 -5.65 16.27 15.99
CA ALA A 243 -6.01 16.43 17.40
C ALA A 243 -5.73 15.10 18.14
N PRO A 244 -5.25 15.14 19.39
CA PRO A 244 -5.02 13.93 20.15
C PRO A 244 -6.34 13.17 20.30
N ALA A 245 -6.40 11.96 19.76
CA ALA A 245 -7.58 11.10 19.86
C ALA A 245 -7.75 10.53 21.27
N ILE A 246 -6.68 10.52 22.08
CA ILE A 246 -6.73 10.12 23.49
C ILE A 246 -6.72 11.38 24.36
N SER A 247 -7.83 11.65 25.05
CA SER A 247 -7.97 12.82 25.92
C SER A 247 -7.57 12.55 27.37
N ASN A 248 -7.64 11.29 27.79
CA ASN A 248 -7.34 10.89 29.16
C ASN A 248 -6.80 9.46 29.18
N TYR A 249 -5.86 9.18 30.06
CA TYR A 249 -5.32 7.83 30.20
C TYR A 249 -4.86 7.55 31.63
N ARG A 250 -4.89 6.27 32.00
CA ARG A 250 -4.35 5.75 33.25
C ARG A 250 -3.66 4.42 32.98
N ILE A 251 -2.39 4.35 33.33
CA ILE A 251 -1.60 3.12 33.28
C ILE A 251 -1.32 2.72 34.73
N ALA A 252 -1.75 1.51 35.10
CA ALA A 252 -1.43 0.90 36.38
C ALA A 252 -0.48 -0.27 36.13
N THR A 253 0.71 -0.21 36.70
CA THR A 253 1.78 -1.18 36.46
C THR A 253 2.24 -1.82 37.76
N THR A 254 2.57 -3.11 37.71
CA THR A 254 3.24 -3.85 38.78
C THR A 254 4.50 -4.47 38.20
N ILE A 255 5.63 -4.24 38.87
CA ILE A 255 6.93 -4.84 38.54
C ILE A 255 7.17 -5.92 39.60
N GLY A 256 7.30 -7.18 39.17
CA GLY A 256 7.63 -8.30 40.04
C GLY A 256 9.10 -8.31 40.43
N ASP A 257 9.44 -9.04 41.49
CA ASP A 257 10.83 -9.22 41.94
C ASP A 257 11.70 -9.95 40.89
N ASP A 258 11.06 -10.66 39.96
CA ASP A 258 11.67 -11.33 38.80
C ASP A 258 11.81 -10.39 37.58
N LEU A 259 11.55 -9.09 37.75
CA LEU A 259 11.50 -8.08 36.70
C LEU A 259 10.38 -8.26 35.67
N SER A 260 9.41 -9.14 35.93
CA SER A 260 8.19 -9.22 35.11
C SER A 260 7.36 -7.94 35.27
N ILE A 261 6.72 -7.49 34.19
CA ILE A 261 5.87 -6.31 34.19
C ILE A 261 4.44 -6.73 33.83
N SER A 262 3.50 -6.41 34.72
CA SER A 262 2.07 -6.46 34.42
C SER A 262 1.50 -5.06 34.39
N ALA A 263 0.83 -4.67 33.30
CA ALA A 263 0.25 -3.34 33.17
C ALA A 263 -1.20 -3.42 32.70
N THR A 264 -2.05 -2.54 33.25
CA THR A 264 -3.39 -2.26 32.73
C THR A 264 -3.46 -0.81 32.30
N ALA A 265 -3.59 -0.58 30.99
CA ALA A 265 -3.85 0.74 30.42
C ALA A 265 -5.35 0.94 30.19
N ARG A 266 -5.88 2.09 30.61
CA ARG A 266 -7.23 2.57 30.28
C ARG A 266 -7.11 3.94 29.66
N PHE A 267 -7.89 4.23 28.63
CA PHE A 267 -7.89 5.52 27.97
C PHE A 267 -9.27 5.87 27.43
N ASP A 268 -9.55 7.17 27.37
CA ASP A 268 -10.74 7.72 26.73
C ASP A 268 -10.38 8.08 25.28
N PHE A 269 -11.08 7.46 24.32
CA PHE A 269 -10.84 7.65 22.90
C PHE A 269 -11.96 8.48 22.25
N ALA A 270 -11.59 9.61 21.65
CA ALA A 270 -12.48 10.47 20.88
C ALA A 270 -12.54 9.97 19.43
N ALA A 271 -13.60 9.23 19.09
CA ALA A 271 -13.86 8.85 17.71
C ALA A 271 -14.45 10.03 16.92
N HIS A 272 -13.95 10.24 15.71
CA HIS A 272 -14.48 11.16 14.71
C HIS A 272 -15.17 10.37 13.59
N ALA A 273 -15.93 11.08 12.73
CA ALA A 273 -16.62 10.45 11.59
C ALA A 273 -15.66 9.66 10.69
N ASP A 274 -14.40 10.09 10.61
CA ASP A 274 -13.38 9.54 9.73
C ASP A 274 -12.51 8.46 10.41
N THR A 275 -12.73 8.18 11.70
CA THR A 275 -11.89 7.26 12.50
C THR A 275 -12.08 5.78 12.13
N GLY A 276 -13.13 5.44 11.38
CA GLY A 276 -13.33 4.06 10.93
C GLY A 276 -13.72 3.10 12.05
N ARG A 277 -13.42 1.79 11.86
CA ARG A 277 -13.77 0.72 12.81
C ARG A 277 -12.55 0.05 13.46
N ALA A 278 -11.35 0.59 13.24
CA ALA A 278 -10.10 0.08 13.77
C ALA A 278 -9.34 1.19 14.51
N ILE A 279 -8.61 0.81 15.56
CA ILE A 279 -7.62 1.67 16.22
C ILE A 279 -6.33 0.88 16.35
N THR A 280 -5.22 1.48 15.93
CA THR A 280 -3.89 0.87 16.04
C THR A 280 -3.23 1.30 17.36
N LEU A 281 -2.83 0.32 18.17
CA LEU A 281 -2.08 0.54 19.40
C LEU A 281 -0.70 -0.10 19.24
N ASN A 282 0.35 0.72 19.30
CA ASN A 282 1.72 0.23 19.24
C ASN A 282 2.24 -0.03 20.65
N LEU A 283 2.72 -1.26 20.88
CA LEU A 283 3.44 -1.68 22.08
C LEU A 283 4.91 -1.75 21.69
N SER A 284 5.65 -0.67 21.95
CA SER A 284 7.09 -0.56 21.70
C SER A 284 7.85 -0.46 23.01
#